data_AF-A0A061J6W8-F1
#
_entry.id   AF-A0A061J6W8-F1
#
_cell.length_a   1.000
_cell.length_b   1.000
_cell.length_c   1.000
_cell.angle_alpha   90.00
_cell.angle_beta   90.00
_cell.angle_gamma   90.00
#
_symmetry.space_group_name_H-M   'P 1'
#
loop_
_entity.id
_entity.type
_entity.pdbx_description
1 polymer ?
#
loop_
_entity_poly.entity_id
_entity_poly.type
_entity_poly.pdbx_seq_one_letter_code
_entity_poly.pdbx_strand_id
1 'polypeptide(L)'
;MTLGFISAFSETLALAVIVSHGIPPLADALEKEPEDHIKAAAAWSLGQIGRHSADHAKAVADCNVLPRLLDVYLNPNSSDDLRTKSKRALKNIIERCVQLPALEPLLHPDAPQNVLKYVCGQFAKVLPTDIAAKREFVANRGLATVQRIRPEPGSKLAEYIQSINNCYPPEIVQYYSPQYAQTFLEKIENYHVQQVQQS
;
A
#
# COMPACT_ATOMS: atom_id res chain seq x y z
N MET A 1 -15.62 -8.48 19.52
CA MET A 1 -14.25 -9.05 19.57
C MET A 1 -14.18 -10.56 19.30
N THR A 2 -15.25 -11.34 19.53
CA THR A 2 -15.26 -12.81 19.34
C THR A 2 -14.72 -13.28 17.98
N LEU A 3 -15.17 -12.66 16.88
CA LEU A 3 -14.70 -13.02 15.53
C LEU A 3 -13.19 -12.86 15.36
N GLY A 4 -12.59 -11.84 15.98
CA GLY A 4 -11.15 -11.64 15.94
C GLY A 4 -10.39 -12.73 16.70
N PHE A 5 -10.90 -13.21 17.84
CA PHE A 5 -10.28 -14.33 18.57
C PHE A 5 -10.40 -15.66 17.82
N ILE A 6 -11.56 -15.94 17.23
CA ILE A 6 -11.77 -17.12 16.35
C ILE A 6 -10.77 -17.07 15.20
N SER A 7 -10.67 -15.94 14.51
CA SER A 7 -9.76 -15.76 13.39
C SER A 7 -8.29 -15.80 13.81
N ALA A 8 -7.96 -15.35 15.03
CA ALA A 8 -6.58 -15.40 15.51
C ALA A 8 -6.09 -16.83 15.75
N PHE A 9 -6.97 -17.77 16.08
CA PHE A 9 -6.59 -19.11 16.52
C PHE A 9 -6.03 -19.98 15.40
N SER A 10 -6.65 -20.00 14.22
CA SER A 10 -6.17 -20.78 13.09
C SER A 10 -6.66 -20.24 11.75
N GLU A 11 -5.94 -20.60 10.68
CA GLU A 11 -6.34 -20.30 9.30
C GLU A 11 -7.72 -20.89 8.97
N THR A 12 -7.99 -22.14 9.37
CA THR A 12 -9.30 -22.79 9.13
C THR A 12 -10.46 -22.02 9.78
N LEU A 13 -10.27 -21.50 11.00
CA LEU A 13 -11.30 -20.73 11.68
C LEU A 13 -11.46 -19.33 11.10
N ALA A 14 -10.37 -18.69 10.66
CA ALA A 14 -10.45 -17.44 9.92
C ALA A 14 -11.23 -17.62 8.61
N LEU A 15 -10.97 -18.70 7.87
CA LEU A 15 -11.71 -19.05 6.66
C LEU A 15 -13.19 -19.26 6.95
N ALA A 16 -13.56 -19.91 8.06
CA ALA A 16 -14.96 -20.05 8.47
C ALA A 16 -15.65 -18.69 8.67
N VAL A 17 -14.94 -17.69 9.22
CA VAL A 17 -15.45 -16.31 9.34
C VAL A 17 -15.64 -15.66 7.97
N ILE A 18 -14.72 -15.89 7.03
CA ILE A 18 -14.83 -15.38 5.64
C ILE A 18 -16.06 -15.98 4.94
N VAL A 19 -16.19 -17.31 4.97
CA VAL A 19 -17.29 -18.04 4.32
C VAL A 19 -18.64 -17.68 4.93
N SER A 20 -18.67 -17.35 6.23
CA SER A 20 -19.87 -16.87 6.92
C SER A 20 -20.18 -15.39 6.66
N HIS A 21 -19.53 -14.76 5.68
CA HIS A 21 -19.67 -13.34 5.34
C HIS A 21 -19.41 -12.38 6.52
N GLY A 22 -18.42 -12.71 7.36
CA GLY A 22 -18.06 -11.90 8.53
C GLY A 22 -17.29 -10.61 8.21
N ILE A 23 -16.66 -10.48 7.04
CA ILE A 23 -15.85 -9.30 6.70
C ILE A 23 -16.71 -8.05 6.43
N PRO A 24 -17.75 -8.08 5.57
CA PRO A 24 -18.58 -6.89 5.31
C PRO A 24 -19.13 -6.19 6.57
N PRO A 25 -19.74 -6.88 7.55
CA PRO A 25 -20.21 -6.21 8.77
C PRO A 25 -19.08 -5.63 9.61
N LEU A 26 -17.89 -6.25 9.63
CA LEU A 26 -16.71 -5.68 10.29
C LEU A 26 -16.19 -4.43 9.56
N ALA A 27 -16.20 -4.43 8.23
CA ALA A 27 -15.81 -3.29 7.42
C ALA A 27 -16.79 -2.11 7.61
N ASP A 28 -18.08 -2.40 7.73
CA ASP A 28 -19.11 -1.41 8.06
C ASP A 28 -18.93 -0.88 9.49
N ALA A 29 -18.65 -1.75 10.45
CA ALA A 29 -18.43 -1.33 11.84
C ALA A 29 -17.22 -0.41 11.99
N LEU A 30 -16.15 -0.65 11.21
CA LEU A 30 -14.97 0.22 11.18
C LEU A 30 -15.30 1.65 10.70
N GLU A 31 -16.23 1.79 9.77
CA GLU A 31 -16.56 3.07 9.13
C GLU A 31 -17.67 3.81 9.90
N LYS A 32 -18.78 3.12 10.18
CA LYS A 32 -20.07 3.71 10.55
C LYS A 32 -20.29 3.86 12.05
N GLU A 33 -19.65 3.04 12.89
CA GLU A 33 -19.87 3.08 14.33
C GLU A 33 -19.42 4.43 14.90
N PRO A 34 -20.10 4.99 15.91
CA PRO A 34 -19.66 6.24 16.51
C PRO A 34 -18.51 6.03 17.51
N GLU A 35 -18.49 4.89 18.21
CA GLU A 35 -17.50 4.66 19.25
C GLU A 35 -16.22 3.99 18.74
N ASP A 36 -15.10 4.64 19.03
CA ASP A 36 -13.77 4.18 18.65
C ASP A 36 -13.40 2.79 19.15
N HIS A 37 -13.87 2.38 20.33
CA HIS A 37 -13.57 1.05 20.86
C HIS A 37 -14.22 -0.07 20.01
N ILE A 38 -15.38 0.21 19.39
CA ILE A 38 -16.04 -0.72 18.46
C ILE A 38 -15.26 -0.77 17.15
N LYS A 39 -14.90 0.39 16.58
CA LYS A 39 -14.01 0.47 15.41
C LYS A 39 -12.68 -0.25 15.64
N ALA A 40 -12.12 -0.13 16.84
CA ALA A 40 -10.84 -0.72 17.19
C ALA A 40 -10.95 -2.25 17.24
N ALA A 41 -12.03 -2.77 17.82
CA ALA A 41 -12.33 -4.19 17.78
C ALA A 41 -12.55 -4.71 16.35
N ALA A 42 -13.21 -3.93 15.48
CA ALA A 42 -13.40 -4.26 14.07
C ALA A 42 -12.07 -4.28 13.31
N ALA A 43 -11.27 -3.22 13.40
CA ALA A 43 -9.94 -3.12 12.80
C ALA A 43 -9.04 -4.28 13.22
N TRP A 44 -9.01 -4.59 14.53
CA TRP A 44 -8.23 -5.71 15.04
C TRP A 44 -8.70 -7.04 14.45
N SER A 45 -10.01 -7.28 14.40
CA SER A 45 -10.58 -8.53 13.87
C SER A 45 -10.27 -8.71 12.38
N LEU A 46 -10.42 -7.65 11.58
CA LEU A 46 -10.05 -7.64 10.15
C LEU A 46 -8.56 -7.98 9.96
N GLY A 47 -7.70 -7.41 10.80
CA GLY A 47 -6.27 -7.72 10.83
C GLY A 47 -5.93 -9.14 11.30
N GLN A 48 -6.79 -9.81 12.07
CA GLN A 48 -6.64 -11.23 12.41
C GLN A 48 -7.06 -12.14 11.25
N ILE A 49 -8.11 -11.77 10.51
CA ILE A 49 -8.57 -12.53 9.35
C ILE A 49 -7.52 -12.48 8.24
N GLY A 50 -7.09 -11.28 7.84
CA GLY A 50 -6.22 -11.10 6.66
C GLY A 50 -4.75 -11.51 6.83
N ARG A 51 -4.33 -11.99 8.01
CA ARG A 51 -2.90 -12.28 8.30
C ARG A 51 -2.42 -13.66 7.88
N HIS A 52 -3.33 -14.57 7.55
CA HIS A 52 -3.00 -15.99 7.37
C HIS A 52 -2.36 -16.27 6.01
N SER A 53 -3.12 -16.10 4.94
CA SER A 53 -2.67 -16.39 3.57
C SER A 53 -3.12 -15.33 2.56
N ALA A 54 -2.66 -15.47 1.32
CA ALA A 54 -3.00 -14.55 0.23
C ALA A 54 -4.51 -14.46 -0.02
N ASP A 55 -5.23 -15.59 0.07
CA ASP A 55 -6.68 -15.65 -0.11
C ASP A 55 -7.43 -14.91 1.01
N HIS A 56 -6.92 -14.97 2.24
CA HIS A 56 -7.49 -14.24 3.37
C HIS A 56 -7.28 -12.73 3.21
N ALA A 57 -6.07 -12.31 2.84
CA ALA A 57 -5.76 -10.91 2.61
C ALA A 57 -6.60 -10.35 1.44
N LYS A 58 -6.75 -11.14 0.37
CA LYS A 58 -7.63 -10.84 -0.75
C LYS A 58 -9.07 -10.64 -0.29
N ALA A 59 -9.64 -11.59 0.46
CA ALA A 59 -11.03 -11.49 0.92
C ALA A 59 -11.29 -10.22 1.74
N VAL A 60 -10.31 -9.82 2.57
CA VAL A 60 -10.39 -8.57 3.34
C VAL A 60 -10.24 -7.34 2.43
N ALA A 61 -9.30 -7.36 1.49
CA ALA A 61 -9.05 -6.26 0.57
C ALA A 61 -10.22 -6.01 -0.40
N ASP A 62 -10.88 -7.06 -0.88
CA ASP A 62 -12.05 -6.99 -1.77
C ASP A 62 -13.24 -6.26 -1.11
N CYS A 63 -13.29 -6.19 0.22
CA CYS A 63 -14.28 -5.42 0.98
C CYS A 63 -13.87 -3.95 1.21
N ASN A 64 -12.89 -3.43 0.47
CA ASN A 64 -12.37 -2.07 0.56
C ASN A 64 -11.89 -1.67 1.97
N VAL A 65 -11.35 -2.63 2.73
CA VAL A 65 -10.93 -2.43 4.12
C VAL A 65 -9.64 -1.63 4.22
N LEU A 66 -8.73 -1.77 3.26
CA LEU A 66 -7.40 -1.16 3.32
C LEU A 66 -7.44 0.38 3.35
N PRO A 67 -8.14 1.09 2.44
CA PRO A 67 -8.27 2.54 2.54
C PRO A 67 -8.96 2.98 3.83
N ARG A 68 -10.03 2.30 4.25
CA ARG A 68 -10.75 2.61 5.50
C ARG A 68 -9.83 2.54 6.73
N LEU A 69 -8.96 1.54 6.81
CA LEU A 69 -7.99 1.42 7.89
C LEU A 69 -6.94 2.55 7.85
N LEU A 70 -6.55 3.00 6.65
CA LEU A 70 -5.63 4.12 6.49
C LEU A 70 -6.28 5.43 6.94
N ASP A 71 -7.53 5.69 6.53
CA ASP A 71 -8.28 6.89 6.92
C ASP A 71 -8.41 7.00 8.44
N VAL A 72 -8.79 5.88 9.08
CA VAL A 72 -8.89 5.81 10.55
C VAL A 72 -7.54 5.98 11.23
N TYR A 73 -6.45 5.46 10.65
CA TYR A 73 -5.11 5.63 11.20
C TYR A 73 -4.62 7.09 11.12
N LEU A 74 -5.01 7.79 10.05
CA LEU A 74 -4.64 9.18 9.78
C LEU A 74 -5.54 10.20 10.49
N ASN A 75 -6.76 9.81 10.88
CA ASN A 75 -7.70 10.71 11.51
C ASN A 75 -7.18 11.17 12.90
N PRO A 76 -6.97 12.49 13.12
CA PRO A 76 -6.49 13.00 14.40
C PRO A 76 -7.49 12.84 15.54
N ASN A 77 -8.79 12.64 15.23
CA ASN A 77 -9.83 12.42 16.23
C ASN A 77 -9.94 10.96 16.66
N SER A 78 -9.25 10.04 15.98
CA SER A 78 -9.23 8.64 16.37
C SER A 78 -8.30 8.43 17.57
N SER A 79 -8.80 7.70 18.56
CA SER A 79 -8.10 7.27 19.75
C SER A 79 -6.84 6.48 19.43
N ASP A 80 -5.87 6.52 20.35
CA ASP A 80 -4.59 5.85 20.18
C ASP A 80 -4.72 4.33 20.00
N ASP A 81 -5.69 3.71 20.68
CA ASP A 81 -5.96 2.28 20.56
C ASP A 81 -6.48 1.93 19.15
N LEU A 82 -7.44 2.71 18.64
CA LEU A 82 -7.97 2.57 17.29
C LEU A 82 -6.88 2.74 16.24
N ARG A 83 -6.06 3.79 16.34
CA ARG A 83 -4.94 4.04 15.43
C ARG A 83 -3.90 2.92 15.48
N THR A 84 -3.58 2.43 16.67
CA THR A 84 -2.63 1.32 16.87
C THR A 84 -3.14 0.02 16.24
N LYS A 85 -4.41 -0.33 16.47
CA LYS A 85 -5.03 -1.52 15.89
C LYS A 85 -5.18 -1.40 14.37
N SER A 86 -5.54 -0.24 13.86
CA SER A 86 -5.65 0.01 12.41
C SER A 86 -4.30 -0.13 11.70
N LYS A 87 -3.24 0.47 12.26
CA LYS A 87 -1.87 0.31 11.75
C LYS A 87 -1.39 -1.14 11.76
N ARG A 88 -1.70 -1.90 12.82
CA ARG A 88 -1.35 -3.33 12.91
C ARG A 88 -2.13 -4.17 11.90
N ALA A 89 -3.42 -3.86 11.72
CA ALA A 89 -4.26 -4.52 10.73
C ALA A 89 -3.76 -4.28 9.30
N LEU A 90 -3.44 -3.02 8.95
CA LEU A 90 -2.81 -2.67 7.68
C LEU A 90 -1.57 -3.53 7.42
N LYS A 91 -0.63 -3.55 8.37
CA LYS A 91 0.59 -4.38 8.24
C LYS A 91 0.25 -5.84 7.95
N ASN A 92 -0.61 -6.45 8.77
CA ASN A 92 -0.94 -7.87 8.67
C ASN A 92 -1.56 -8.24 7.32
N ILE A 93 -2.47 -7.40 6.82
CA ILE A 93 -3.17 -7.63 5.55
C ILE A 93 -2.22 -7.39 4.37
N ILE A 94 -1.49 -6.26 4.37
CA ILE A 94 -0.58 -5.89 3.27
C ILE A 94 0.52 -6.95 3.10
N GLU A 95 1.13 -7.45 4.18
CA GLU A 95 2.22 -8.44 4.10
C GLU A 95 1.80 -9.82 3.56
N ARG A 96 0.49 -10.04 3.37
CA ARG A 96 -0.09 -11.26 2.76
C ARG A 96 -0.77 -10.97 1.41
N CYS A 97 -1.07 -9.72 1.07
CA CYS A 97 -1.78 -9.37 -0.15
C CYS A 97 -0.87 -9.48 -1.37
N VAL A 98 -1.17 -10.40 -2.30
CA VAL A 98 -0.44 -10.55 -3.57
C VAL A 98 -1.11 -9.81 -4.72
N GLN A 99 -2.31 -9.27 -4.52
CA GLN A 99 -3.04 -8.50 -5.51
C GLN A 99 -2.62 -7.02 -5.44
N LEU A 100 -1.66 -6.65 -6.28
CA LEU A 100 -1.07 -5.31 -6.26
C LEU A 100 -2.09 -4.17 -6.44
N PRO A 101 -3.11 -4.28 -7.32
CA PRO A 101 -4.11 -3.22 -7.48
C PRO A 101 -4.85 -2.87 -6.19
N ALA A 102 -5.03 -3.82 -5.27
CA ALA A 102 -5.67 -3.55 -3.99
C ALA A 102 -4.80 -2.74 -3.02
N LEU A 103 -3.48 -2.71 -3.26
CA LEU A 103 -2.51 -1.95 -2.46
C LEU A 103 -2.22 -0.56 -3.03
N GLU A 104 -2.51 -0.33 -4.32
CA GLU A 104 -2.27 0.94 -5.00
C GLU A 104 -2.95 2.15 -4.34
N PRO A 105 -4.19 2.06 -3.79
CA PRO A 105 -4.80 3.18 -3.07
C PRO A 105 -3.98 3.65 -1.85
N LEU A 106 -3.11 2.79 -1.29
CA LEU A 106 -2.23 3.13 -0.17
C LEU A 106 -0.89 3.71 -0.63
N LEU A 107 -0.58 3.63 -1.93
CA LEU A 107 0.67 4.10 -2.51
C LEU A 107 0.49 5.55 -2.99
N HIS A 108 0.69 6.51 -2.08
CA HIS A 108 0.73 7.93 -2.43
C HIS A 108 1.77 8.68 -1.59
N PRO A 109 2.31 9.83 -2.05
CA PRO A 109 3.38 10.55 -1.35
C PRO A 109 3.01 11.02 0.06
N ASP A 110 1.72 11.31 0.29
CA ASP A 110 1.22 11.78 1.58
C ASP A 110 0.95 10.63 2.58
N ALA A 111 1.11 9.37 2.16
CA ALA A 111 0.92 8.22 3.04
C ALA A 111 2.07 8.15 4.06
N PRO A 112 1.79 7.75 5.32
CA PRO A 112 2.83 7.64 6.34
C PRO A 112 3.95 6.68 5.93
N GLN A 113 5.21 7.06 6.15
CA GLN A 113 6.37 6.24 5.76
C GLN A 113 6.31 4.81 6.31
N ASN A 114 5.75 4.62 7.51
CA ASN A 114 5.60 3.30 8.11
C ASN A 114 4.60 2.41 7.35
N VAL A 115 3.56 2.99 6.73
CA VAL A 115 2.59 2.27 5.88
C VAL A 115 3.19 2.02 4.50
N LEU A 116 3.81 3.04 3.89
CA LEU A 116 4.52 2.91 2.62
C LEU A 116 5.59 1.81 2.68
N LYS A 117 6.29 1.67 3.81
CA LYS A 117 7.25 0.57 4.02
C LYS A 117 6.61 -0.81 3.86
N TYR A 118 5.39 -1.02 4.35
CA TYR A 118 4.70 -2.31 4.20
C TYR A 118 4.25 -2.52 2.75
N VAL A 119 3.70 -1.49 2.13
CA VAL A 119 3.21 -1.52 0.74
C VAL A 119 4.37 -1.79 -0.24
N CYS A 120 5.42 -0.97 -0.20
CA CYS A 120 6.61 -1.15 -1.04
C CYS A 120 7.32 -2.48 -0.72
N GLY A 121 7.35 -2.90 0.54
CA GLY A 121 7.91 -4.20 0.92
C GLY A 121 7.16 -5.38 0.31
N GLN A 122 5.84 -5.25 0.12
CA GLN A 122 5.04 -6.27 -0.55
C GLN A 122 5.22 -6.21 -2.08
N PHE A 123 5.24 -5.02 -2.68
CA PHE A 123 5.57 -4.87 -4.11
C PHE A 123 6.94 -5.45 -4.45
N ALA A 124 7.96 -5.17 -3.64
CA ALA A 124 9.32 -5.72 -3.83
C ALA A 124 9.37 -7.25 -3.80
N LYS A 125 8.41 -7.93 -3.13
CA LYS A 125 8.34 -9.40 -3.09
C LYS A 125 7.60 -9.99 -4.29
N VAL A 126 6.53 -9.33 -4.75
CA VAL A 126 5.63 -9.85 -5.79
C VAL A 126 6.12 -9.51 -7.19
N LEU A 127 6.60 -8.27 -7.40
CA LEU A 127 7.02 -7.82 -8.72
C LEU A 127 8.10 -8.70 -9.36
N PRO A 128 9.14 -9.20 -8.66
CA PRO A 128 10.16 -10.04 -9.29
C PRO A 128 9.61 -11.32 -9.94
N THR A 129 8.55 -11.89 -9.39
CA THR A 129 8.00 -13.19 -9.80
C THR A 129 6.79 -13.08 -10.72
N ASP A 130 6.06 -11.97 -10.69
CA ASP A 130 4.83 -11.77 -11.46
C ASP A 130 4.98 -10.71 -12.57
N ILE A 131 5.13 -11.17 -13.81
CA ILE A 131 5.29 -10.31 -14.99
C ILE A 131 4.02 -9.52 -15.30
N ALA A 132 2.84 -10.09 -15.07
CA ALA A 132 1.58 -9.41 -15.30
C ALA A 132 1.45 -8.23 -14.31
N ALA A 133 1.74 -8.49 -13.04
CA ALA A 133 1.76 -7.46 -12.00
C ALA A 133 2.78 -6.35 -12.29
N LYS A 134 3.96 -6.65 -12.86
CA LYS A 134 4.92 -5.61 -13.30
C LYS A 134 4.32 -4.67 -14.34
N ARG A 135 3.65 -5.23 -15.35
CA ARG A 135 3.05 -4.43 -16.43
C ARG A 135 1.92 -3.56 -15.89
N GLU A 136 1.04 -4.13 -15.09
CA GLU A 136 -0.07 -3.43 -14.47
C GLU A 136 0.40 -2.32 -13.52
N PHE A 137 1.42 -2.58 -12.71
CA PHE A 137 2.00 -1.60 -11.80
C PHE A 137 2.54 -0.36 -12.53
N VAL A 138 3.09 -0.51 -13.73
CA VAL A 138 3.50 0.64 -14.57
C VAL A 138 2.27 1.32 -15.19
N ALA A 139 1.31 0.55 -15.72
CA ALA A 139 0.09 1.08 -16.33
C ALA A 139 -0.74 1.93 -15.34
N ASN A 140 -0.82 1.50 -14.09
CA ASN A 140 -1.56 2.16 -13.01
C ASN A 140 -0.75 3.28 -12.32
N ARG A 141 0.37 3.72 -12.92
CA ARG A 141 1.26 4.77 -12.39
C ARG A 141 1.95 4.43 -11.07
N GLY A 142 1.94 3.17 -10.62
CA GLY A 142 2.61 2.73 -9.41
C GLY A 142 4.10 3.04 -9.41
N LEU A 143 4.81 2.76 -10.51
CA LEU A 143 6.24 3.08 -10.64
C LEU A 143 6.51 4.58 -10.59
N ALA A 144 5.65 5.39 -11.22
CA ALA A 144 5.74 6.85 -11.18
C ALA A 144 5.54 7.39 -9.76
N THR A 145 4.57 6.83 -9.02
CA THR A 145 4.34 7.22 -7.63
C THR A 145 5.50 6.84 -6.73
N VAL A 146 6.12 5.66 -6.93
CA VAL A 146 7.33 5.26 -6.21
C VAL A 146 8.47 6.27 -6.40
N GLN A 147 8.68 6.80 -7.61
CA GLN A 147 9.72 7.82 -7.84
C GLN A 147 9.44 9.16 -7.17
N ARG A 148 8.20 9.42 -6.75
CA ARG A 148 7.81 10.65 -6.03
C ARG A 148 7.94 10.51 -4.52
N ILE A 149 8.00 9.29 -4.00
CA ILE A 149 8.23 9.04 -2.58
C ILE A 149 9.67 9.44 -2.23
N ARG A 150 9.83 10.12 -1.10
CA ARG A 150 11.13 10.55 -0.56
C ARG A 150 11.39 9.81 0.76
N PRO A 151 11.96 8.60 0.71
CA PRO A 151 12.26 7.86 1.92
C PRO A 151 13.46 8.48 2.65
N GLU A 152 13.51 8.30 3.97
CA GLU A 152 14.71 8.62 4.75
C GLU A 152 15.91 7.79 4.24
N PRO A 153 17.09 8.40 4.03
CA PRO A 153 18.28 7.69 3.61
C PRO A 153 18.64 6.54 4.56
N GLY A 154 18.89 5.34 4.02
CA GLY A 154 19.20 4.14 4.81
C GLY A 154 17.99 3.48 5.49
N SER A 155 16.76 3.97 5.25
CA SER A 155 15.56 3.30 5.74
C SER A 155 15.22 2.04 4.93
N LYS A 156 14.50 1.10 5.55
CA LYS A 156 13.95 -0.08 4.84
C LYS A 156 13.04 0.28 3.67
N LEU A 157 12.35 1.44 3.74
CA LEU A 157 11.53 1.91 2.64
C LEU A 157 12.41 2.26 1.42
N ALA A 158 13.56 2.89 1.62
CA ALA A 158 14.52 3.16 0.55
C ALA A 158 15.04 1.86 -0.09
N GLU A 159 15.37 0.85 0.72
CA GLU A 159 15.79 -0.48 0.23
C GLU A 159 14.70 -1.16 -0.61
N TYR A 160 13.43 -1.09 -0.18
CA TYR A 160 12.31 -1.64 -0.95
C TYR A 160 12.07 -0.88 -2.25
N ILE A 161 12.15 0.45 -2.24
CA ILE A 161 12.04 1.27 -3.45
C ILE A 161 13.16 0.91 -4.44
N GLN A 162 14.39 0.75 -3.96
CA GLN A 162 15.49 0.30 -4.81
C GLN A 162 15.24 -1.10 -5.39
N SER A 163 14.71 -2.02 -4.59
CA SER A 163 14.36 -3.37 -5.05
C SER A 163 13.27 -3.35 -6.12
N ILE A 164 12.27 -2.48 -5.99
CA ILE A 164 11.24 -2.24 -7.00
C ILE A 164 11.89 -1.68 -8.28
N ASN A 165 12.75 -0.68 -8.17
CA ASN A 165 13.44 -0.08 -9.32
C ASN A 165 14.27 -1.12 -10.08
N ASN A 166 14.97 -2.01 -9.37
CA ASN A 166 15.76 -3.09 -9.95
C ASN A 166 14.91 -4.14 -10.71
N CYS A 167 13.58 -4.12 -10.57
CA CYS A 167 12.68 -4.99 -11.33
C CYS A 167 12.43 -4.49 -12.77
N TYR A 168 12.86 -3.27 -13.09
CA TYR A 168 12.64 -2.57 -14.37
C TYR A 168 13.96 -2.09 -14.99
N PRO A 169 14.02 -1.95 -16.33
CA PRO A 169 15.14 -1.31 -17.00
C PRO A 169 15.40 0.11 -16.48
N PRO A 170 16.68 0.53 -16.33
CA PRO A 170 17.04 1.86 -15.82
C PRO A 170 16.39 3.02 -16.59
N GLU A 171 16.20 2.85 -17.90
CA GLU A 171 15.59 3.86 -18.79
C GLU A 171 14.13 4.09 -18.43
N ILE A 172 13.40 3.02 -18.08
CA ILE A 172 12.00 3.12 -17.64
C ILE A 172 11.92 3.82 -16.29
N VAL A 173 12.79 3.45 -15.35
CA VAL A 173 12.85 4.11 -14.04
C VAL A 173 13.17 5.60 -14.20
N GLN A 174 14.17 5.92 -15.03
CA GLN A 174 14.57 7.30 -15.31
C GLN A 174 13.44 8.10 -15.97
N TYR A 175 12.71 7.53 -16.92
CA TYR A 175 11.56 8.18 -17.57
C TYR A 175 10.53 8.68 -16.56
N TYR A 176 10.27 7.91 -15.50
CA TYR A 176 9.32 8.27 -14.44
C TYR A 176 9.92 9.09 -13.29
N SER A 177 11.24 9.32 -13.28
CA SER A 177 11.90 10.14 -12.26
C SER A 177 11.54 11.62 -12.42
N PRO A 178 11.14 12.34 -11.35
CA PRO A 178 10.78 13.76 -11.43
C PRO A 178 11.87 14.66 -12.01
N GLN A 179 13.14 14.29 -11.83
CA GLN A 179 14.29 15.04 -12.32
C GLN A 179 14.51 14.87 -13.83
N TYR A 180 14.03 13.79 -14.44
CA TYR A 180 14.25 13.55 -15.86
C TYR A 180 13.48 14.54 -16.74
N ALA A 181 12.28 14.92 -16.34
CA ALA A 181 11.53 16.00 -16.99
C ALA A 181 12.31 17.33 -17.00
N GLN A 182 13.03 17.64 -15.91
CA GLN A 182 13.85 18.85 -15.83
C GLN A 182 15.01 18.81 -16.83
N THR A 183 15.65 17.64 -17.02
CA THR A 183 16.72 17.49 -18.01
C THR A 183 16.24 17.70 -19.45
N PHE A 184 14.97 17.41 -19.77
CA PHE A 184 14.41 17.74 -21.08
C PHE A 184 14.20 19.24 -21.26
N LEU A 185 13.71 19.93 -20.22
CA LEU A 185 13.54 21.38 -20.24
C LEU A 185 14.89 22.09 -20.43
N GLU A 186 15.91 21.68 -19.68
CA GLU A 186 17.28 22.19 -19.83
C GLU A 186 17.84 21.94 -21.25
N LYS A 187 17.55 20.77 -21.85
CA LYS A 187 17.97 20.48 -23.24
C LYS A 187 17.25 21.37 -24.27
N ILE A 188 15.97 21.68 -24.06
CA ILE A 188 15.21 22.59 -24.94
C ILE A 188 15.77 24.01 -24.83
N GLU A 189 16.04 24.48 -23.62
CA GLU A 189 16.64 25.80 -23.38
C GLU A 189 18.03 25.91 -24.04
N ASN A 190 18.88 24.91 -23.83
CA ASN A 190 20.22 24.87 -24.42
C ASN A 190 20.20 24.77 -25.96
N TYR A 191 19.18 24.11 -26.54
CA TYR A 191 19.01 24.06 -27.99
C TYR A 191 18.68 25.44 -28.58
N HIS A 192 17.89 26.25 -27.87
CA HIS A 192 17.59 27.62 -28.26
C HIS A 192 18.83 28.52 -28.23
N VAL A 193 19.66 28.40 -27.19
CA VAL A 193 20.90 29.19 -27.05
C VAL A 193 21.89 28.91 -28.19
N GLN A 194 21.98 27.65 -28.64
CA GLN A 194 22.85 27.26 -29.75
C GLN A 194 22.40 27.82 -31.10
N GLN A 195 21.08 27.96 -31.34
CA GLN A 195 20.57 28.57 -32.58
C GLN A 195 20.80 30.09 -32.62
N VAL A 196 20.68 30.78 -31.48
CA VAL A 196 20.91 32.22 -31.39
C VAL A 196 22.40 32.59 -31.53
N GLN A 197 23.32 31.74 -31.08
CA GLN A 197 24.77 31.96 -31.26
C GLN A 197 25.30 31.65 -32.67
N GLN A 198 24.51 31.00 -33.53
CA GLN A 198 24.84 30.73 -34.93
C GLN A 198 24.18 31.72 -35.90
N SER A 199 23.46 32.72 -35.38
CA SER A 199 22.83 33.81 -36.13
C SER A 199 23.65 35.10 -35.99
#